data_AF-A0A1W0WEW7-F1
#
_entry.id   AF-A0A1W0WEW7-F1
#
_cell.length_a   1.000
_cell.length_b   1.000
_cell.length_c   1.000
_cell.angle_alpha   90.00
_cell.angle_beta   90.00
_cell.angle_gamma   90.00
#
_symmetry.space_group_name_H-M   'P 1'
#
loop_
_entity.id
_entity.type
_entity.pdbx_description
1 polymer ?
#
loop_
_entity_poly.entity_id
_entity_poly.type
_entity_poly.pdbx_seq_one_letter_code
_entity_poly.pdbx_strand_id
1 'polypeptide(L)'
;MKAAFLPTFLLELALLSWRISAAPVPANEVCTLDGYQFKCQNGVWPRDKDMTFPAVTDQTTALHFEKFTFHEENLRPLPAVNLTNLGILTFDNVTVWNSAGKSVGLPLQQLTQRLNRVSVTTLRITDTEVGVLDASYFTGFRGLLSLSIKYCTVESVTPDAFQPLRLEGGGSVLTELQFSANKGVKTFPWDAIVPVAPSIRVSILPSQNHYPKYGDNR
;
A
#
# COMPACT_ATOMS: atom_id res chain seq x y z
N MET A 1 31.23 7.50 -67.85
CA MET A 1 29.96 7.44 -67.09
C MET A 1 30.30 7.26 -65.62
N LYS A 2 30.07 8.27 -64.77
CA LYS A 2 30.37 8.24 -63.33
C LYS A 2 29.06 7.97 -62.58
N ALA A 3 29.01 6.87 -61.84
CA ALA A 3 27.92 6.57 -60.92
C ALA A 3 28.25 7.20 -59.55
N ALA A 4 27.34 8.02 -59.03
CA ALA A 4 27.44 8.64 -57.71
C ALA A 4 26.65 7.80 -56.69
N PHE A 5 27.34 7.29 -55.67
CA PHE A 5 26.74 6.67 -54.49
C PHE A 5 26.35 7.78 -53.50
N LEU A 6 25.08 7.86 -53.15
CA LEU A 6 24.59 8.68 -52.03
C LEU A 6 24.56 7.82 -50.75
N PRO A 7 25.01 8.33 -49.58
CA PRO A 7 25.07 7.55 -48.35
C PRO A 7 23.71 7.53 -47.64
N THR A 8 23.25 6.31 -47.36
CA THR A 8 22.04 5.94 -46.61
C THR A 8 22.25 6.16 -45.10
N PHE A 9 22.50 7.40 -44.66
CA PHE A 9 22.83 7.70 -43.26
C PHE A 9 21.90 8.70 -42.57
N LEU A 10 20.69 8.94 -43.11
CA LEU A 10 19.76 9.96 -42.60
C LEU A 10 18.37 9.43 -42.20
N LEU A 11 18.23 8.14 -41.89
CA LEU A 11 16.92 7.55 -41.52
C LEU A 11 16.89 6.74 -40.20
N GLU A 12 17.78 7.03 -39.25
CA GLU A 12 17.67 6.49 -37.86
C GLU A 12 17.46 7.56 -36.78
N LEU A 13 17.35 8.84 -37.14
CA LEU A 13 17.16 9.95 -36.19
C LEU A 13 15.68 10.22 -35.81
N ALA A 14 14.72 9.42 -36.29
CA ALA A 14 13.28 9.69 -36.11
C ALA A 14 12.56 8.79 -35.09
N LEU A 15 13.23 7.84 -34.43
CA LEU A 15 12.58 6.92 -33.45
C LEU A 15 13.19 6.94 -32.05
N LEU A 16 13.98 7.97 -31.73
CA LEU A 16 14.20 8.37 -30.35
C LEU A 16 13.04 9.29 -29.93
N SER A 17 11.82 8.76 -29.92
CA SER A 17 10.73 9.34 -29.14
C SER A 17 11.11 9.16 -27.67
N TRP A 18 11.95 10.07 -27.17
CA TRP A 18 12.23 10.18 -25.76
C TRP A 18 10.88 10.36 -25.08
N ARG A 19 10.40 9.30 -24.43
CA ARG A 19 9.36 9.44 -23.43
C ARG A 19 9.99 10.28 -22.34
N ILE A 20 9.81 11.60 -22.44
CA ILE A 20 10.08 12.52 -21.36
C ILE A 20 9.11 12.07 -20.26
N SER A 21 9.58 11.17 -19.39
CA SER A 21 8.87 10.87 -18.17
C SER A 21 8.76 12.19 -17.44
N ALA A 22 7.54 12.69 -17.26
CA ALA A 22 7.30 13.87 -16.46
C ALA A 22 8.02 13.67 -15.11
N ALA A 23 8.68 14.72 -14.63
CA ALA A 23 9.33 14.66 -13.34
C ALA A 23 8.31 14.25 -12.27
N PRO A 24 8.69 13.40 -11.30
CA PRO A 24 7.79 12.99 -10.24
C PRO A 24 7.24 14.21 -9.50
N VAL A 25 5.92 14.28 -9.34
CA VAL A 25 5.25 15.41 -8.68
C VAL A 25 5.33 15.21 -7.15
N PRO A 26 5.84 16.19 -6.39
CA PRO A 26 5.93 16.11 -4.94
C PRO A 26 4.55 15.96 -4.26
N ALA A 27 4.50 15.23 -3.13
CA ALA A 27 3.29 15.04 -2.32
C ALA A 27 2.52 16.34 -2.01
N ASN A 28 3.23 17.43 -1.71
CA ASN A 28 2.62 18.72 -1.35
C ASN A 28 1.84 19.38 -2.50
N GLU A 29 1.98 18.90 -3.73
CA GLU A 29 1.24 19.40 -4.89
C GLU A 29 0.09 18.48 -5.29
N VAL A 30 0.11 17.21 -4.85
CA VAL A 30 -0.89 16.20 -5.25
C VAL A 30 -1.81 15.74 -4.13
N CYS A 31 -1.57 16.19 -2.90
CA CYS A 31 -2.44 15.92 -1.76
C CYS A 31 -3.49 17.03 -1.66
N THR A 32 -4.74 16.70 -1.95
CA THR A 32 -5.88 17.61 -1.85
C THR A 32 -6.75 17.27 -0.64
N LEU A 33 -7.30 18.29 0.01
CA LEU A 33 -8.31 18.12 1.05
C LEU A 33 -9.70 18.14 0.42
N ASP A 34 -10.46 17.06 0.61
CA ASP A 34 -11.87 16.95 0.23
C ASP A 34 -12.71 16.69 1.49
N GLY A 35 -13.37 17.73 1.99
CA GLY A 35 -14.02 17.73 3.29
C GLY A 35 -13.04 17.42 4.43
N TYR A 36 -13.20 16.25 5.04
CA TYR A 36 -12.37 15.76 6.16
C TYR A 36 -11.35 14.70 5.74
N GLN A 37 -11.05 14.60 4.44
CA GLN A 37 -10.23 13.53 3.89
C GLN A 37 -9.10 14.11 3.05
N PHE A 38 -7.88 13.61 3.29
CA PHE A 38 -6.77 13.88 2.38
C PHE A 38 -6.69 12.78 1.33
N LYS A 39 -6.59 13.21 0.07
CA LYS A 39 -6.35 12.33 -1.06
C LYS A 39 -5.06 12.73 -1.76
N CYS A 40 -4.08 11.84 -1.76
CA CYS A 40 -2.78 12.01 -2.40
C CYS A 40 -2.68 11.08 -3.60
N GLN A 41 -2.60 11.63 -4.81
CA GLN A 41 -2.66 10.82 -6.05
C GLN A 41 -1.46 11.06 -6.98
N ASN A 42 -0.90 10.01 -7.58
CA ASN A 42 0.14 10.12 -8.62
C ASN A 42 1.37 10.94 -8.19
N GLY A 43 1.74 10.88 -6.91
CA GLY A 43 2.86 11.64 -6.37
C GLY A 43 3.93 10.79 -5.72
N VAL A 44 4.96 11.48 -5.24
CA VAL A 44 6.08 10.89 -4.51
C VAL A 44 6.20 11.50 -3.13
N TRP A 45 6.40 10.65 -2.13
CA TRP A 45 6.62 11.08 -0.76
C TRP A 45 7.94 11.87 -0.64
N PRO A 46 7.96 13.03 0.05
CA PRO A 46 9.15 13.85 0.13
C PRO A 46 10.27 13.14 0.92
N ARG A 47 11.51 13.24 0.40
CA ARG A 47 12.71 12.66 1.01
C ARG A 47 13.45 13.65 1.91
N ASP A 48 13.49 14.91 1.47
CA ASP A 48 14.40 15.91 2.04
C ASP A 48 13.73 16.88 3.02
N LYS A 49 12.39 16.83 3.11
CA LYS A 49 11.60 17.69 4.00
C LYS A 49 10.43 16.92 4.60
N ASP A 50 10.07 17.26 5.83
CA ASP A 50 8.85 16.72 6.44
C ASP A 50 7.63 17.20 5.63
N MET A 51 6.72 16.28 5.35
CA MET A 51 5.43 16.61 4.75
C MET A 51 4.61 17.41 5.76
N THR A 52 3.94 18.45 5.30
CA THR A 52 2.96 19.19 6.10
C THR A 52 1.62 19.12 5.38
N PHE A 53 0.59 18.74 6.13
CA PHE A 53 -0.78 18.91 5.68
C PHE A 53 -1.22 20.34 6.02
N PRO A 54 -2.03 21.01 5.17
CA PRO A 54 -2.58 22.33 5.46
C PRO A 54 -3.21 22.38 6.87
N ALA A 55 -3.04 23.49 7.58
CA ALA A 55 -3.33 23.63 9.02
C ALA A 55 -4.81 23.53 9.45
N VAL A 56 -5.73 23.19 8.55
CA VAL A 56 -7.18 23.28 8.79
C VAL A 56 -7.76 21.98 9.37
N THR A 57 -6.92 21.06 9.88
CA THR A 57 -7.26 19.63 9.81
C THR A 57 -7.25 18.83 11.11
N ASP A 58 -7.56 19.46 12.24
CA ASP A 58 -7.93 18.71 13.47
C ASP A 58 -9.09 17.73 13.21
N GLN A 59 -9.84 17.91 12.13
CA GLN A 59 -10.98 17.11 11.73
C GLN A 59 -10.65 16.04 10.67
N THR A 60 -9.39 15.87 10.24
CA THR A 60 -9.09 14.83 9.24
C THR A 60 -9.38 13.45 9.80
N THR A 61 -10.29 12.74 9.12
CA THR A 61 -10.74 11.39 9.47
C THR A 61 -10.19 10.33 8.53
N ALA A 62 -9.77 10.70 7.32
CA ALA A 62 -9.24 9.77 6.33
C ALA A 62 -8.02 10.30 5.58
N LEU A 63 -7.08 9.39 5.30
CA LEU A 63 -5.90 9.64 4.47
C LEU A 63 -5.79 8.53 3.42
N HIS A 64 -5.79 8.92 2.15
CA HIS A 64 -5.75 8.01 1.02
C HIS A 64 -4.54 8.29 0.14
N PHE A 65 -3.75 7.25 -0.11
CA PHE A 65 -2.68 7.26 -1.10
C PHE A 65 -3.11 6.42 -2.29
N GLU A 66 -3.13 7.00 -3.49
CA GLU A 66 -3.49 6.31 -4.73
C GLU A 66 -2.38 6.49 -5.77
N LYS A 67 -1.86 5.39 -6.35
CA LYS A 67 -0.76 5.45 -7.34
C LYS A 67 0.42 6.27 -6.80
N PHE A 68 0.76 6.04 -5.55
CA PHE A 68 1.69 6.86 -4.80
C PHE A 68 3.01 6.13 -4.59
N THR A 69 4.12 6.86 -4.62
CA THR A 69 5.46 6.26 -4.51
C THR A 69 6.15 6.70 -3.24
N PHE A 70 6.69 5.75 -2.50
CA PHE A 70 7.59 5.97 -1.37
C PHE A 70 9.00 5.50 -1.72
N HIS A 71 9.97 6.13 -1.08
CA HIS A 71 11.37 5.72 -1.13
C HIS A 71 11.75 5.29 0.29
N GLU A 72 12.21 4.06 0.44
CA GLU A 72 12.63 3.50 1.73
C GLU A 72 13.83 4.28 2.29
N GLU A 73 14.75 4.72 1.41
CA GLU A 73 15.84 5.60 1.83
C GLU A 73 15.32 6.93 2.38
N ASN A 74 15.68 7.22 3.63
CA ASN A 74 15.24 8.42 4.34
C ASN A 74 13.72 8.54 4.46
N LEU A 75 12.99 7.41 4.49
CA LEU A 75 11.55 7.42 4.62
C LEU A 75 11.12 8.14 5.90
N ARG A 76 10.53 9.33 5.71
CA ARG A 76 9.97 10.14 6.77
C ARG A 76 8.59 9.60 7.15
N PRO A 77 8.27 9.50 8.45
CA PRO A 77 6.94 9.08 8.88
C PRO A 77 5.89 10.13 8.50
N LEU A 78 4.63 9.68 8.43
CA LEU A 78 3.48 10.56 8.31
C LEU A 78 3.48 11.57 9.48
N PRO A 79 3.23 12.86 9.22
CA PRO A 79 3.16 13.86 10.29
C PRO A 79 1.96 13.58 11.18
N ALA A 80 2.15 13.56 12.51
CA ALA A 80 1.04 13.41 13.46
C ALA A 80 0.18 14.68 13.56
N VAL A 81 0.80 15.82 13.27
CA VAL A 81 0.17 17.13 13.32
C VAL A 81 -1.01 17.14 12.36
N ASN A 82 -2.19 17.44 12.90
CA ASN A 82 -3.47 17.45 12.21
C ASN A 82 -3.96 16.07 11.68
N LEU A 83 -3.48 14.96 12.24
CA LEU A 83 -4.00 13.60 11.99
C LEU A 83 -4.45 12.92 13.30
N THR A 84 -4.77 13.68 14.33
CA THR A 84 -5.15 13.16 15.66
C THR A 84 -6.45 12.35 15.65
N ASN A 85 -7.36 12.68 14.74
CA ASN A 85 -8.65 12.01 14.55
C ASN A 85 -8.67 11.04 13.36
N LEU A 86 -7.49 10.66 12.83
CA LEU A 86 -7.39 9.76 11.69
C LEU A 86 -7.97 8.39 12.05
N GLY A 87 -9.06 8.03 11.37
CA GLY A 87 -9.74 6.74 11.52
C GLY A 87 -9.55 5.81 10.32
N ILE A 88 -9.34 6.36 9.13
CA ILE A 88 -9.24 5.59 7.87
C ILE A 88 -7.90 5.84 7.22
N LEU A 89 -7.17 4.77 6.93
CA LEU A 89 -5.90 4.81 6.21
C LEU A 89 -5.95 3.86 5.01
N THR A 90 -5.75 4.40 3.81
CA THR A 90 -5.81 3.65 2.55
C THR A 90 -4.51 3.78 1.77
N PHE A 91 -3.99 2.64 1.32
CA PHE A 91 -2.90 2.53 0.34
C PHE A 91 -3.43 1.76 -0.87
N ASP A 92 -3.58 2.44 -2.00
CA ASP A 92 -4.09 1.87 -3.24
C ASP A 92 -3.06 2.04 -4.37
N ASN A 93 -2.57 0.94 -4.91
CA ASN A 93 -1.51 0.94 -5.91
C ASN A 93 -0.29 1.75 -5.46
N VAL A 94 0.17 1.48 -4.25
CA VAL A 94 1.35 2.14 -3.67
C VAL A 94 2.60 1.35 -4.01
N THR A 95 3.65 2.05 -4.42
CA THR A 95 4.97 1.44 -4.67
C THR A 95 5.99 1.96 -3.69
N VAL A 96 6.90 1.10 -3.25
CA VAL A 96 8.01 1.46 -2.37
C VAL A 96 9.30 0.97 -3.00
N TRP A 97 10.25 1.88 -3.20
CA TRP A 97 11.54 1.57 -3.78
C TRP A 97 12.64 1.76 -2.74
N ASN A 98 13.61 0.86 -2.74
CA ASN A 98 14.83 1.05 -1.96
C ASN A 98 15.94 1.72 -2.78
N SER A 99 17.08 1.98 -2.15
CA SER A 99 18.25 2.62 -2.78
C SER A 99 18.86 1.81 -3.93
N ALA A 100 18.56 0.52 -4.03
CA ALA A 100 18.97 -0.34 -5.15
C ALA A 100 17.98 -0.30 -6.33
N GLY A 101 16.92 0.50 -6.25
CA GLY A 101 15.86 0.57 -7.26
C GLY A 101 14.99 -0.69 -7.30
N LYS A 102 14.97 -1.48 -6.21
CA LYS A 102 14.11 -2.67 -6.09
C LYS A 102 12.82 -2.29 -5.35
N SER A 103 11.70 -2.82 -5.84
CA SER A 103 10.43 -2.77 -5.11
C SER A 103 10.55 -3.57 -3.81
N VAL A 104 10.03 -3.00 -2.73
CA VAL A 104 10.02 -3.60 -1.39
C VAL A 104 8.62 -3.51 -0.77
N GLY A 105 8.39 -4.30 0.29
CA GLY A 105 7.12 -4.28 1.02
C GLY A 105 6.84 -2.93 1.68
N LEU A 106 5.55 -2.58 1.77
CA LEU A 106 5.08 -1.36 2.41
C LEU A 106 5.57 -1.28 3.88
N PRO A 107 6.44 -0.31 4.23
CA PRO A 107 7.00 -0.20 5.58
C PRO A 107 6.00 0.51 6.50
N LEU A 108 4.83 -0.13 6.72
CA LEU A 108 3.67 0.43 7.43
C LEU A 108 4.06 0.95 8.82
N GLN A 109 4.90 0.22 9.54
CA GLN A 109 5.35 0.59 10.89
C GLN A 109 6.15 1.91 10.88
N GLN A 110 7.09 2.06 9.96
CA GLN A 110 7.90 3.28 9.83
C GLN A 110 7.04 4.47 9.40
N LEU A 111 6.15 4.27 8.42
CA LEU A 111 5.24 5.31 7.94
C LEU A 111 4.33 5.82 9.06
N THR A 112 3.82 4.92 9.89
CA THR A 112 2.77 5.24 10.87
C THR A 112 3.31 5.44 12.30
N GLN A 113 4.63 5.50 12.52
CA GLN A 113 5.22 5.58 13.86
C GLN A 113 4.85 6.81 14.67
N ARG A 114 4.48 7.91 14.02
CA ARG A 114 4.03 9.14 14.70
C ARG A 114 2.51 9.20 14.88
N LEU A 115 1.75 8.31 14.26
CA LEU A 115 0.29 8.33 14.32
C LEU A 115 -0.23 7.69 15.60
N ASN A 116 -1.40 8.15 16.06
CA ASN A 116 -2.19 7.40 17.03
C ASN A 116 -2.83 6.19 16.33
N ARG A 117 -2.08 5.09 16.20
CA ARG A 117 -2.56 3.89 15.47
C ARG A 117 -3.78 3.23 16.11
N VAL A 118 -4.06 3.52 17.39
CA VAL A 118 -5.26 3.03 18.09
C VAL A 118 -6.53 3.71 17.58
N SER A 119 -6.45 4.96 17.07
CA SER A 119 -7.63 5.63 16.49
C SER A 119 -7.96 5.14 15.08
N VAL A 120 -7.03 4.45 14.40
CA VAL A 120 -7.26 3.91 13.06
C VAL A 120 -8.17 2.68 13.15
N THR A 121 -9.40 2.84 12.69
CA THR A 121 -10.44 1.80 12.70
C THR A 121 -10.53 1.06 11.37
N THR A 122 -10.05 1.66 10.28
CA THR A 122 -10.04 1.05 8.94
C THR A 122 -8.66 1.14 8.31
N LEU A 123 -8.10 0.00 7.93
CA LEU A 123 -6.88 -0.08 7.13
C LEU A 123 -7.16 -0.86 5.84
N ARG A 124 -6.92 -0.20 4.71
CA ARG A 124 -7.07 -0.80 3.37
C ARG A 124 -5.74 -0.74 2.63
N ILE A 125 -5.30 -1.89 2.13
CA ILE A 125 -4.12 -2.04 1.30
C ILE A 125 -4.53 -2.80 0.04
N THR A 126 -4.43 -2.15 -1.11
CA THR A 126 -4.85 -2.69 -2.41
C THR A 126 -3.74 -2.55 -3.42
N ASP A 127 -3.54 -3.54 -4.28
CA ASP A 127 -2.60 -3.49 -5.42
C ASP A 127 -1.17 -3.06 -5.01
N THR A 128 -0.72 -3.48 -3.81
CA THR A 128 0.53 -3.02 -3.19
C THR A 128 1.42 -4.20 -2.82
N GLU A 129 2.75 -4.02 -2.84
CA GLU A 129 3.68 -5.00 -2.27
C GLU A 129 3.67 -4.88 -0.75
N VAL A 130 3.26 -5.93 -0.06
CA VAL A 130 3.13 -5.97 1.41
C VAL A 130 4.36 -6.64 2.05
N GLY A 131 4.95 -7.64 1.37
CA GLY A 131 6.04 -8.43 1.93
C GLY A 131 5.56 -9.45 2.95
N VAL A 132 6.27 -9.58 4.07
CA VAL A 132 5.95 -10.54 5.15
C VAL A 132 4.98 -9.90 6.14
N LEU A 133 3.86 -10.57 6.39
CA LEU A 133 2.96 -10.24 7.49
C LEU A 133 3.37 -11.01 8.73
N ASP A 134 4.09 -10.35 9.64
CA ASP A 134 4.51 -10.88 10.94
C ASP A 134 3.85 -10.14 12.12
N ALA A 135 4.15 -10.57 13.36
CA ALA A 135 3.63 -9.91 14.57
C ALA A 135 4.06 -8.44 14.73
N SER A 136 5.03 -7.93 13.96
CA SER A 136 5.37 -6.50 14.00
C SER A 136 4.43 -5.67 13.11
N TYR A 137 3.93 -6.26 12.01
CA TYR A 137 3.29 -5.53 10.91
C TYR A 137 2.09 -4.70 11.35
N PHE A 138 1.23 -5.23 12.25
CA PHE A 138 0.06 -4.53 12.78
C PHE A 138 0.25 -3.98 14.21
N THR A 139 1.47 -3.85 14.69
CA THR A 139 1.73 -3.32 16.04
C THR A 139 1.14 -1.91 16.21
N GLY A 140 0.39 -1.73 17.30
CA GLY A 140 -0.27 -0.46 17.66
C GLY A 140 -1.67 -0.27 17.06
N PHE A 141 -2.09 -1.11 16.10
CA PHE A 141 -3.40 -1.00 15.44
C PHE A 141 -4.54 -1.72 16.18
N ARG A 142 -4.55 -1.63 17.52
CA ARG A 142 -5.54 -2.32 18.37
C ARG A 142 -6.98 -1.84 18.18
N GLY A 143 -7.19 -0.70 17.52
CA GLY A 143 -8.52 -0.14 17.21
C GLY A 143 -9.11 -0.57 15.88
N LEU A 144 -8.43 -1.42 15.09
CA LEU A 144 -8.92 -1.82 13.77
C LEU A 144 -10.22 -2.62 13.85
N LEU A 145 -11.28 -2.05 13.29
CA LEU A 145 -12.58 -2.67 13.08
C LEU A 145 -12.65 -3.40 11.74
N SER A 146 -12.00 -2.85 10.70
CA SER A 146 -11.96 -3.39 9.35
C SER A 146 -10.53 -3.39 8.78
N LEU A 147 -10.10 -4.55 8.30
CA LEU A 147 -8.82 -4.76 7.64
C LEU A 147 -9.04 -5.40 6.27
N SER A 148 -8.54 -4.73 5.22
CA SER A 148 -8.65 -5.20 3.84
C SER A 148 -7.28 -5.23 3.18
N ILE A 149 -6.86 -6.41 2.72
CA ILE A 149 -5.62 -6.64 1.96
C ILE A 149 -5.99 -7.40 0.68
N LYS A 150 -5.98 -6.70 -0.45
CA LYS A 150 -6.48 -7.23 -1.72
C LYS A 150 -5.55 -6.97 -2.87
N TYR A 151 -5.44 -7.93 -3.78
CA TYR A 151 -4.62 -7.79 -4.99
C TYR A 151 -3.14 -7.45 -4.68
N CYS A 152 -2.69 -7.72 -3.46
CA CYS A 152 -1.34 -7.41 -3.00
C CYS A 152 -0.36 -8.53 -3.33
N THR A 153 0.93 -8.23 -3.28
CA THR A 153 1.97 -9.25 -3.19
C THR A 153 2.33 -9.46 -1.73
N VAL A 154 1.92 -10.60 -1.17
CA VAL A 154 2.19 -10.99 0.23
C VAL A 154 3.12 -12.20 0.17
N GLU A 155 4.35 -12.04 0.65
CA GLU A 155 5.37 -13.10 0.60
C GLU A 155 4.98 -14.27 1.50
N SER A 156 4.61 -13.97 2.75
CA SER A 156 4.16 -14.96 3.72
C SER A 156 3.33 -14.30 4.82
N VAL A 157 2.59 -15.12 5.56
CA VAL A 157 1.84 -14.71 6.76
C VAL A 157 2.25 -15.65 7.88
N THR A 158 2.82 -15.11 8.94
CA THR A 158 3.24 -15.92 10.09
C THR A 158 2.05 -16.27 10.98
N PRO A 159 2.13 -17.34 11.81
CA PRO A 159 1.06 -17.71 12.73
C PRO A 159 0.71 -16.64 13.79
N ASP A 160 1.56 -15.66 14.02
CA ASP A 160 1.38 -14.59 15.00
C ASP A 160 1.08 -13.22 14.35
N ALA A 161 0.88 -13.16 13.03
CA ALA A 161 0.67 -11.91 12.30
C ALA A 161 -0.45 -11.02 12.87
N PHE A 162 -1.56 -11.62 13.31
CA PHE A 162 -2.71 -10.88 13.85
C PHE A 162 -2.72 -10.78 15.39
N GLN A 163 -1.71 -11.32 16.07
CA GLN A 163 -1.59 -11.23 17.54
C GLN A 163 -1.62 -9.78 18.07
N PRO A 164 -1.02 -8.77 17.42
CA PRO A 164 -1.06 -7.39 17.91
C PRO A 164 -2.44 -6.73 17.92
N LEU A 165 -3.41 -7.29 17.19
CA LEU A 165 -4.78 -6.80 17.14
C LEU A 165 -5.63 -7.27 18.34
N ARG A 166 -5.05 -8.12 19.20
CA ARG A 166 -5.69 -8.60 20.41
C ARG A 166 -5.70 -7.51 21.50
N LEU A 167 -6.82 -7.41 22.22
CA LEU A 167 -6.96 -6.52 23.37
C LEU A 167 -6.38 -7.14 24.66
N GLU A 168 -6.05 -6.27 25.61
CA GLU A 168 -5.76 -6.67 26.99
C GLU A 168 -7.03 -7.29 27.60
N GLY A 169 -6.89 -8.49 28.17
CA GLY A 169 -8.05 -9.29 28.61
C GLY A 169 -8.58 -10.29 27.58
N GLY A 170 -8.10 -10.26 26.34
CA GLY A 170 -8.49 -11.20 25.27
C GLY A 170 -9.47 -10.62 24.25
N GLY A 171 -9.63 -11.33 23.13
CA GLY A 171 -10.46 -10.90 22.01
C GLY A 171 -9.84 -9.79 21.16
N SER A 172 -10.61 -9.29 20.20
CA SER A 172 -10.23 -8.19 19.31
C SER A 172 -11.47 -7.37 18.95
N VAL A 173 -11.26 -6.11 18.55
CA VAL A 173 -12.34 -5.27 17.98
C VAL A 173 -12.47 -5.46 16.48
N LEU A 174 -11.59 -6.23 15.84
CA LEU A 174 -11.67 -6.51 14.42
C LEU A 174 -12.96 -7.27 14.13
N THR A 175 -13.83 -6.68 13.31
CA THR A 175 -15.11 -7.25 12.92
C THR A 175 -15.14 -7.69 11.46
N GLU A 176 -14.23 -7.14 10.64
CA GLU A 176 -14.17 -7.44 9.22
C GLU A 176 -12.71 -7.69 8.80
N LEU A 177 -12.48 -8.88 8.23
CA LEU A 177 -11.22 -9.23 7.58
C LEU A 177 -11.49 -9.62 6.14
N GLN A 178 -10.92 -8.85 5.21
CA GLN A 178 -10.94 -9.15 3.79
C GLN A 178 -9.51 -9.45 3.32
N PHE A 179 -9.25 -10.69 2.94
CA PHE A 179 -7.95 -11.11 2.42
C PHE A 179 -8.19 -11.92 1.14
N SER A 180 -8.00 -11.29 -0.02
CA SER A 180 -8.41 -11.88 -1.29
C SER A 180 -7.53 -11.51 -2.46
N ALA A 181 -7.38 -12.44 -3.41
CA ALA A 181 -6.63 -12.22 -4.65
C ALA A 181 -5.16 -11.77 -4.45
N ASN A 182 -4.56 -12.11 -3.30
CA ASN A 182 -3.16 -11.81 -3.02
C ASN A 182 -2.23 -12.84 -3.71
N LYS A 183 -1.08 -12.38 -4.22
CA LYS A 183 0.00 -13.21 -4.74
C LYS A 183 0.94 -13.64 -3.60
N GLY A 184 1.68 -14.73 -3.81
CA GLY A 184 2.67 -15.27 -2.86
C GLY A 184 2.09 -16.25 -1.83
N VAL A 185 0.92 -15.94 -1.26
CA VAL A 185 0.21 -16.85 -0.35
C VAL A 185 -0.71 -17.80 -1.13
N LYS A 186 -0.32 -19.07 -1.28
CA LYS A 186 -1.15 -20.10 -1.95
C LYS A 186 -2.34 -20.54 -1.10
N THR A 187 -2.11 -20.73 0.19
CA THR A 187 -3.12 -21.14 1.18
C THR A 187 -3.07 -20.17 2.34
N PHE A 188 -4.22 -19.62 2.73
CA PHE A 188 -4.30 -18.74 3.88
C PHE A 188 -4.03 -19.52 5.18
N PRO A 189 -3.10 -19.08 6.04
CA PRO A 189 -2.82 -19.79 7.30
C PRO A 189 -3.88 -19.45 8.33
N TRP A 190 -4.89 -20.32 8.46
CA TRP A 190 -6.01 -20.12 9.38
C TRP A 190 -5.59 -19.99 10.84
N ASP A 191 -4.47 -20.59 11.25
CA ASP A 191 -3.95 -20.44 12.61
C ASP A 191 -3.55 -18.98 12.92
N ALA A 192 -3.19 -18.19 11.91
CA ALA A 192 -2.81 -16.79 12.08
C ALA A 192 -3.96 -15.92 12.59
N ILE A 193 -5.21 -16.29 12.31
CA ILE A 193 -6.38 -15.50 12.73
C ILE A 193 -6.95 -15.92 14.09
N VAL A 194 -6.44 -16.98 14.72
CA VAL A 194 -6.92 -17.44 16.05
C VAL A 194 -7.02 -16.31 17.08
N PRO A 195 -6.06 -15.35 17.18
CA PRO A 195 -6.15 -14.26 18.14
C PRO A 195 -7.38 -13.33 17.97
N VAL A 196 -7.92 -13.27 16.75
CA VAL A 196 -9.02 -12.37 16.36
C VAL A 196 -10.29 -13.13 15.92
N ALA A 197 -10.22 -14.46 15.81
CA ALA A 197 -11.28 -15.32 15.29
C ALA A 197 -12.66 -15.12 15.97
N PRO A 198 -12.75 -14.90 17.31
CA PRO A 198 -14.06 -14.73 17.95
C PRO A 198 -14.84 -13.46 17.54
N SER A 199 -14.15 -12.44 17.01
CA SER A 199 -14.77 -11.14 16.71
C SER A 199 -15.04 -10.91 15.23
N ILE A 200 -14.40 -11.67 14.33
CA ILE A 200 -14.36 -11.37 12.90
C ILE A 200 -15.43 -12.06 12.07
N ARG A 201 -15.96 -11.32 11.10
CA ARG A 201 -16.57 -11.85 9.88
C ARG A 201 -15.49 -11.90 8.81
N VAL A 202 -15.20 -13.10 8.34
CA VAL A 202 -14.11 -13.35 7.39
C VAL A 202 -14.67 -13.45 5.97
N SER A 203 -14.21 -12.56 5.10
CA SER A 203 -14.43 -12.66 3.65
C SER A 203 -13.09 -12.97 2.99
N ILE A 204 -12.71 -14.25 2.99
CA ILE A 204 -11.55 -14.73 2.24
C ILE A 204 -12.05 -15.31 0.93
N LEU A 205 -11.68 -14.66 -0.16
CA LEU A 205 -11.89 -15.21 -1.50
C LEU A 205 -10.55 -15.79 -1.97
N PRO A 206 -10.47 -17.10 -2.24
CA PRO A 206 -9.23 -17.71 -2.72
C PRO A 206 -8.76 -16.96 -3.97
N SER A 207 -7.43 -16.82 -4.12
CA SER A 207 -6.86 -16.23 -5.34
C SER A 207 -7.38 -17.04 -6.52
N GLN A 208 -8.05 -16.40 -7.47
CA GLN A 208 -8.64 -17.04 -8.66
C GLN A 208 -7.60 -17.63 -9.64
N ASN A 209 -6.34 -17.80 -9.20
CA ASN A 209 -5.30 -18.42 -9.98
C ASN A 209 -5.49 -19.94 -9.93
N HIS A 210 -6.09 -20.48 -11.01
CA HIS A 210 -6.51 -21.87 -11.25
C HIS A 210 -7.86 -22.28 -10.67
N TYR A 211 -8.94 -21.87 -11.34
CA TYR A 211 -9.85 -22.94 -11.77
C TYR A 211 -9.11 -23.70 -12.89
N PRO A 212 -8.82 -25.01 -12.78
CA PRO A 212 -8.54 -25.79 -13.98
C PRO A 212 -9.71 -25.52 -14.92
N LYS A 213 -9.42 -25.10 -16.16
CA LYS A 213 -10.42 -25.11 -17.22
C LYS A 213 -10.98 -26.53 -17.23
N TYR A 214 -12.21 -26.70 -16.73
CA TYR A 214 -12.92 -27.95 -16.89
C TYR A 214 -12.98 -28.17 -18.40
N GLY A 215 -12.41 -29.30 -18.83
CA GLY A 215 -12.20 -29.62 -20.22
C GLY A 215 -13.46 -29.37 -21.05
N ASP A 216 -13.26 -28.68 -22.15
CA ASP A 216 -14.16 -28.74 -23.29
C ASP A 216 -14.03 -30.15 -23.86
N ASN A 217 -14.79 -31.09 -23.28
CA ASN A 217 -15.04 -32.40 -23.87
C ASN A 217 -16.22 -32.24 -24.83
N ARG A 218 -15.97 -31.71 -26.03
CA ARG A 218 -16.78 -31.96 -27.22
C ARG A 218 -15.90 -32.04 -28.46
#